data_AF-A0A9Q3IC37-F1
#
_entry.id   AF-A0A9Q3IC37-F1
#
_cell.length_a   1.000
_cell.length_b   1.000
_cell.length_c   1.000
_cell.angle_alpha   90.00
_cell.angle_beta   90.00
_cell.angle_gamma   90.00
#
_symmetry.space_group_name_H-M   'P 1'
#
loop_
_entity.id
_entity.type
_entity.pdbx_description
1 polymer ?
#
loop_
_entity_poly.entity_id
_entity_poly.type
_entity_poly.pdbx_seq_one_letter_code
_entity_poly.pdbx_strand_id
1 'polypeptide(L)'
;MAEQLKEAELNHELTEKMKEKLIELLFKYKNAFATDKEPLGAIIGHEVDIILNVEKPSPSLLRRLAYPASPRAREALKVHIK
;
A
#
# COMPACT_ATOMS: atom_id res chain seq x y z
N MET A 1 4.57 15.39 18.34
CA MET A 1 5.54 14.30 18.62
C MET A 1 5.11 13.42 19.78
N ALA A 2 4.72 13.98 20.94
CA ALA A 2 4.38 13.19 22.12
C ALA A 2 3.14 12.28 21.96
N GLU A 3 2.14 12.65 21.15
CA GLU A 3 0.92 11.84 21.00
C GLU A 3 1.12 10.57 20.17
N GLN A 4 1.85 10.65 19.06
CA GLN A 4 2.13 9.47 18.21
C GLN A 4 3.04 8.44 18.89
N LEU A 5 3.89 8.88 19.82
CA LEU A 5 4.71 8.00 20.64
C LEU A 5 3.92 7.34 21.77
N LYS A 6 2.77 7.90 22.18
CA LYS A 6 1.90 7.30 23.20
C LYS A 6 1.12 6.09 22.68
N GLU A 7 0.82 6.07 21.38
CA GLU A 7 0.17 4.95 20.69
C GLU A 7 1.18 3.91 20.18
N ALA A 8 2.49 4.18 20.30
CA ALA A 8 3.52 3.29 19.77
C ALA A 8 3.77 2.11 20.72
N GLU A 9 3.38 0.92 20.28
CA GLU A 9 3.72 -0.33 20.96
C GLU A 9 5.16 -0.74 20.61
N LEU A 10 6.11 -0.41 21.50
CA LEU A 10 7.50 -0.86 21.39
C LEU A 10 7.71 -2.14 22.21
N ASN A 11 8.56 -3.05 21.71
CA ASN A 11 8.90 -4.28 22.43
C ASN A 11 9.38 -3.95 23.87
N HIS A 12 8.87 -4.71 24.83
CA HIS A 12 9.15 -4.59 26.26
C HIS A 12 10.58 -5.01 26.61
N GLU A 13 11.24 -5.79 25.76
CA GLU A 13 12.64 -6.21 25.92
C GLU A 13 13.65 -5.09 25.62
N LEU A 14 13.21 -3.99 24.99
CA LEU A 14 14.07 -2.85 24.66
C LEU A 14 14.32 -1.97 25.89
N THR A 15 15.58 -1.69 26.18
CA THR A 15 15.97 -0.66 27.14
C THR A 15 15.59 0.74 26.63
N GLU A 16 15.44 1.71 27.53
CA GLU A 16 15.05 3.10 27.18
C GLU A 16 15.99 3.71 26.14
N LYS A 17 17.31 3.55 26.30
CA LYS A 17 18.31 4.03 25.33
C LYS A 17 18.15 3.42 23.94
N MET A 18 17.73 2.15 23.86
CA MET A 18 17.48 1.49 22.58
C MET A 18 16.19 2.02 21.93
N LYS A 19 15.16 2.32 22.73
CA LYS A 19 13.92 2.93 22.25
C LYS A 19 14.17 4.33 21.70
N GLU A 20 14.95 5.16 22.40
CA GLU A 20 15.34 6.49 21.92
C GLU A 20 16.07 6.40 20.57
N LYS A 21 17.09 5.55 20.49
CA LYS A 21 17.86 5.33 19.25
C LYS A 21 17.00 4.78 18.12
N LEU A 22 16.04 3.90 18.42
CA LEU A 22 15.10 3.37 17.45
C LEU A 22 14.18 4.48 16.91
N ILE A 23 13.63 5.31 17.78
CA ILE A 23 12.77 6.44 17.40
C ILE A 23 13.56 7.41 16.51
N GLU A 24 14.79 7.74 16.88
CA GLU A 24 15.67 8.58 16.05
C GLU A 24 15.88 8.00 14.65
N LEU A 25 16.13 6.69 14.55
CA LEU A 25 16.30 6.01 13.26
C LEU A 25 15.02 6.04 12.43
N LEU A 26 13.87 5.74 13.03
CA LEU A 26 12.57 5.73 12.35
C LEU A 26 12.22 7.13 11.83
N PHE A 27 12.46 8.18 12.62
CA PHE A 27 12.25 9.55 12.17
C PHE A 27 13.23 9.97 11.08
N LYS A 28 14.50 9.59 11.20
CA LYS A 28 15.53 9.88 10.18
C LYS A 28 15.17 9.28 8.83
N TYR A 29 14.63 8.06 8.81
CA TYR A 29 14.28 7.34 7.59
C TYR A 29 12.77 7.30 7.32
N LYS A 30 12.00 8.25 7.85
CA LYS A 30 10.52 8.26 7.72
C LYS A 30 10.01 8.10 6.28
N ASN A 31 10.73 8.64 5.30
CA ASN A 31 10.36 8.59 3.87
C ASN A 31 10.61 7.21 3.23
N ALA A 32 11.34 6.32 3.91
CA ALA A 32 11.54 4.94 3.45
C ALA A 32 10.37 4.02 3.84
N PHE A 33 9.46 4.48 4.70
CA PHE A 33 8.28 3.74 5.13
C PHE A 33 7.05 4.27 4.40
N ALA A 34 6.22 3.36 3.89
CA ALA A 34 4.96 3.75 3.30
C ALA A 34 4.01 4.29 4.38
N THR A 35 3.30 5.37 4.07
CA THR A 35 2.21 5.89 4.91
C THR A 35 0.90 5.80 4.15
N ASP A 36 -0.23 5.76 4.86
CA ASP A 36 -1.58 5.68 4.25
C ASP A 36 -1.92 6.87 3.34
N LYS A 37 -1.09 7.93 3.36
CA LYS A 37 -1.25 9.15 2.57
C LYS A 37 -0.50 9.10 1.24
N GLU A 38 0.46 8.18 1.09
CA GLU A 38 1.32 8.08 -0.09
C GLU A 38 0.95 6.83 -0.89
N PRO A 39 0.82 6.93 -2.23
CA PRO A 39 0.50 5.76 -3.04
C PRO A 39 1.64 4.74 -2.95
N LEU A 40 1.27 3.52 -2.56
CA LEU A 40 2.18 2.37 -2.58
C LEU A 40 2.72 2.14 -3.99
N GLY A 41 4.03 2.02 -4.14
CA GLY A 41 4.65 1.51 -5.37
C GLY A 41 4.91 2.53 -6.47
N ALA A 42 4.90 3.84 -6.20
CA ALA A 42 5.38 4.86 -7.13
C ALA A 42 6.92 4.85 -7.24
N ILE A 43 7.51 3.71 -7.60
CA ILE A 43 8.94 3.54 -7.83
C ILE A 43 9.26 4.04 -9.23
N ILE A 44 9.98 5.17 -9.30
CA ILE A 44 10.45 5.74 -10.56
C ILE A 44 11.31 4.70 -11.30
N GLY A 45 10.97 4.39 -12.55
CA GLY A 45 11.70 3.45 -13.40
C GLY A 45 11.26 1.99 -13.33
N HIS A 46 10.18 1.66 -12.59
CA HIS A 46 9.56 0.33 -12.60
C HIS A 46 8.23 0.31 -13.37
N GLU A 47 8.20 1.00 -14.51
CA GLU A 47 7.05 1.00 -15.42
C GLU A 47 6.99 -0.34 -16.16
N VAL A 48 5.78 -0.87 -16.34
CA VAL A 48 5.55 -2.16 -17.02
C VAL A 48 4.91 -1.89 -18.38
N ASP A 49 5.64 -2.19 -19.44
CA ASP A 49 5.11 -2.15 -20.81
C ASP A 49 4.32 -3.43 -21.11
N ILE A 50 3.00 -3.32 -21.16
CA ILE A 50 2.09 -4.41 -21.51
C ILE A 50 1.75 -4.31 -23.00
N ILE A 51 2.41 -5.10 -23.84
CA ILE A 51 2.16 -5.17 -25.28
C ILE A 51 1.28 -6.38 -25.59
N LEU A 52 0.16 -6.15 -26.28
CA LEU A 52 -0.70 -7.22 -26.77
C LEU A 52 -0.14 -7.77 -28.09
N ASN A 53 0.18 -9.06 -28.12
CA ASN A 53 0.68 -9.76 -29.31
C ASN A 53 -0.43 -10.08 -30.34
N VAL A 54 -1.47 -9.25 -30.45
CA VAL A 54 -2.59 -9.48 -31.38
C VAL A 54 -2.83 -8.27 -32.26
N GLU A 55 -3.06 -8.51 -33.54
CA GLU A 55 -3.37 -7.47 -34.53
C GLU A 55 -4.86 -7.07 -34.47
N LYS A 56 -5.17 -5.83 -34.89
CA LYS A 56 -6.54 -5.30 -34.90
C LYS A 56 -7.39 -5.96 -36.02
N PRO A 57 -8.71 -6.12 -35.82
CA PRO A 57 -9.46 -5.77 -34.62
C PRO A 57 -9.29 -6.87 -33.55
N SER A 58 -8.75 -6.47 -32.40
CA SER A 58 -8.51 -7.37 -31.27
C SER A 58 -9.81 -8.09 -30.89
N PRO A 59 -9.77 -9.37 -30.49
CA PRO A 59 -10.98 -10.13 -30.27
C PRO A 59 -11.80 -9.51 -29.14
N SER A 60 -13.10 -9.33 -29.40
CA SER A 60 -14.13 -8.88 -28.45
C SER A 60 -14.27 -9.78 -27.21
N LEU A 61 -13.58 -10.92 -27.18
CA LEU A 61 -13.63 -11.99 -26.19
C LEU A 61 -13.14 -11.61 -24.77
N LEU A 62 -12.46 -10.47 -24.60
CA LEU A 62 -12.05 -9.99 -23.26
C LEU A 62 -13.13 -9.17 -22.54
N ARG A 63 -14.26 -8.84 -23.18
CA ARG A 63 -15.40 -8.19 -22.51
C ARG A 63 -16.34 -9.22 -21.86
N ARG A 64 -15.82 -10.07 -20.98
CA ARG A 64 -16.72 -10.72 -20.01
C ARG A 64 -16.98 -9.70 -18.90
N LEU A 65 -18.25 -9.40 -18.64
CA LEU A 65 -18.60 -8.66 -17.43
C LEU A 65 -18.00 -9.40 -16.23
N ALA A 66 -17.39 -8.66 -15.30
CA ALA A 66 -16.94 -9.24 -14.05
C ALA A 66 -18.14 -9.92 -13.39
N TYR A 67 -17.94 -11.12 -12.84
CA TYR A 67 -18.98 -11.80 -12.08
C TYR A 67 -19.46 -10.89 -10.95
N PRO A 68 -20.77 -10.84 -10.67
CA PRO A 68 -21.29 -9.98 -9.63
C PRO A 68 -20.66 -10.39 -8.29
N ALA A 69 -19.95 -9.46 -7.65
CA ALA A 69 -19.46 -9.66 -6.30
C ALA A 69 -20.64 -9.89 -5.34
N SER A 70 -20.43 -10.76 -4.34
CA SER A 70 -21.41 -10.99 -3.27
C SER A 70 -21.70 -9.69 -2.50
N PRO A 71 -22.86 -9.55 -1.83
CA PRO A 71 -23.21 -8.33 -1.09
C PRO A 71 -22.10 -7.91 -0.11
N ARG A 72 -21.59 -8.87 0.68
CA ARG A 72 -20.47 -8.66 1.62
C ARG A 72 -19.18 -8.24 0.92
N ALA A 73 -18.83 -8.89 -0.21
CA ALA A 73 -17.64 -8.52 -0.97
C ALA A 73 -17.77 -7.11 -1.57
N ARG A 74 -18.96 -6.75 -2.05
CA ARG A 74 -19.23 -5.43 -2.63
C ARG A 74 -19.14 -4.32 -1.59
N GLU A 75 -19.62 -4.54 -0.38
CA GLU A 75 -19.48 -3.59 0.73
C GLU A 75 -18.01 -3.38 1.11
N ALA A 76 -17.22 -4.44 1.22
CA ALA A 76 -15.78 -4.34 1.51
C ALA A 76 -15.00 -3.62 0.39
N LEU A 77 -15.35 -3.87 -0.87
CA LEU A 77 -14.72 -3.23 -2.03
C LEU A 77 -15.04 -1.73 -2.11
N LYS A 78 -16.27 -1.30 -1.74
CA LYS A 78 -16.65 0.12 -1.72
C LYS A 78 -15.79 0.98 -0.78
N VAL A 79 -15.17 0.38 0.24
CA VAL A 79 -14.26 1.10 1.15
C VAL A 79 -12.98 1.51 0.42
N HIS A 80 -12.55 0.72 -0.56
CA HIS A 80 -11.24 0.84 -1.22
C HIS A 80 -11.31 1.35 -2.65
N ILE A 81 -12.47 1.22 -3.31
CA ILE A 81 -12.73 1.70 -4.67
C ILE A 81 -13.65 2.92 -4.58
N LYS A 82 -13.10 4.11 -4.82
CA LYS A 82 -13.85 5.36 -5.01
C LYS A 82 -14.10 5.63 -6.48
#